data_AF-A0A920N5W4-F1
#
_entry.id   AF-A0A920N5W4-F1
#
_cell.length_a   1.000
_cell.length_b   1.000
_cell.length_c   1.000
_cell.angle_alpha   90.00
_cell.angle_beta   90.00
_cell.angle_gamma   90.00
#
_symmetry.space_group_name_H-M   'P 1'
#
loop_
_entity.id
_entity.type
_entity.pdbx_description
1 polymer ?
#
loop_
_entity_poly.entity_id
_entity_poly.type
_entity_poly.pdbx_seq_one_letter_code
_entity_poly.pdbx_strand_id
1 'polypeptide(L)'
;MALRARDGHPLEVAGLARKLEGVLRLEGTTITWIRNGGSFNVFGLKWSHLSVQQDDVVSGKTLWQHKLVAGTRLGMIGEDQLVLLAGTGRLDRLDLRTGKLAAVGQIATGDLKGATSIYAFHDSENLYVAVNRPIKGSYYSVNLHSIRVNGPLLAFSRAAAGGPPRWRKQVAGLNLVLDKLEHAPLLLLASRQYLREGNLRYYLLKLQALDKRTGQVRASLETPSNYWSFNGLRLNLAEKYLELGSYNQRIRLNVGGQQRASVKP
;
A
#
# COMPACT_ATOMS: atom_id res chain seq x y z
N MET A 1 25.85 15.78 -11.61
CA MET A 1 26.07 17.19 -11.21
C MET A 1 24.77 17.74 -10.66
N ALA A 2 24.77 18.33 -9.46
CA ALA A 2 23.62 19.09 -8.96
C ALA A 2 23.82 20.58 -9.28
N LEU A 3 22.73 21.32 -9.43
CA LEU A 3 22.74 22.77 -9.63
C LEU A 3 22.01 23.44 -8.47
N ARG A 4 22.55 24.55 -7.97
CA ARG A 4 21.90 25.32 -6.92
C ARG A 4 20.75 26.13 -7.53
N ALA A 5 19.52 25.86 -7.09
CA ALA A 5 18.31 26.42 -7.71
C ALA A 5 18.26 27.96 -7.76
N ARG A 6 18.92 28.65 -6.83
CA ARG A 6 18.89 30.12 -6.73
C ARG A 6 19.70 30.85 -7.81
N ASP A 7 20.78 30.23 -8.29
CA ASP A 7 21.79 30.91 -9.13
C ASP A 7 22.41 30.00 -10.21
N GLY A 8 21.97 28.75 -10.33
CA GLY A 8 22.40 27.82 -11.38
C GLY A 8 23.84 27.34 -11.24
N HIS A 9 24.55 27.69 -10.17
CA HIS A 9 25.93 27.25 -10.00
C HIS A 9 26.02 25.75 -9.71
N PRO A 10 27.05 25.05 -10.23
CA PRO A 10 27.33 23.67 -9.89
C PRO A 10 27.49 23.48 -8.37
N LEU A 11 26.84 22.44 -7.85
CA LEU A 11 27.01 21.94 -6.50
C LEU A 11 27.58 20.53 -6.58
N GLU A 12 28.81 20.37 -6.10
CA GLU A 12 29.44 19.06 -5.95
C GLU A 12 28.83 18.35 -4.75
N VAL A 13 28.08 17.28 -5.03
CA VAL A 13 27.47 16.43 -4.00
C VAL A 13 28.11 15.05 -4.11
N ALA A 14 28.88 14.68 -3.09
CA ALA A 14 29.58 13.41 -3.06
C ALA A 14 28.60 12.22 -3.20
N GLY A 15 28.86 11.37 -4.21
CA GLY A 15 28.08 10.17 -4.47
C GLY A 15 26.62 10.42 -4.90
N LEU A 16 26.29 11.60 -5.44
CA LEU A 16 24.92 12.01 -5.77
C LEU A 16 24.14 10.96 -6.59
N ALA A 17 24.74 10.40 -7.64
CA ALA A 17 24.08 9.40 -8.49
C ALA A 17 23.57 8.21 -7.66
N ARG A 18 24.42 7.68 -6.79
CA ARG A 18 24.07 6.59 -5.86
C ARG A 18 23.00 7.00 -4.85
N LYS A 19 23.02 8.25 -4.37
CA LYS A 19 21.97 8.74 -3.46
C LYS A 19 20.61 8.84 -4.17
N LEU A 20 20.60 9.27 -5.43
CA LEU A 20 19.40 9.37 -6.24
C LEU A 20 18.80 7.99 -6.58
N GLU A 21 19.62 6.95 -6.77
CA GLU A 21 19.13 5.58 -6.97
C GLU A 21 18.31 5.04 -5.78
N GLY A 22 18.65 5.45 -4.56
CA GLY A 22 17.98 5.02 -3.33
C GLY A 22 17.05 6.05 -2.73
N VAL A 23 16.74 7.14 -3.44
CA VAL A 23 16.04 8.29 -2.86
C VAL A 23 14.61 7.93 -2.46
N LEU A 24 14.24 8.33 -1.25
CA LEU A 24 12.88 8.25 -0.74
C LEU A 24 12.23 9.63 -0.68
N ARG A 25 13.01 10.65 -0.33
CA ARG A 25 12.54 12.03 -0.17
C ARG A 25 13.66 13.04 -0.37
N LEU A 26 13.32 14.19 -0.95
CA LEU A 26 14.18 15.36 -1.11
C LEU A 26 13.46 16.58 -0.55
N GLU A 27 14.09 17.31 0.36
CA GLU A 27 13.54 18.56 0.90
C GLU A 27 14.67 19.53 1.22
N GLY A 28 14.67 20.69 0.54
CA GLY A 28 15.70 21.70 0.71
C GLY A 28 17.10 21.12 0.46
N THR A 29 17.95 21.16 1.49
CA THR A 29 19.31 20.59 1.46
C THR A 29 19.38 19.16 1.97
N THR A 30 18.25 18.52 2.27
CA THR A 30 18.24 17.17 2.84
C THR A 30 17.81 16.13 1.82
N ILE A 31 18.48 14.98 1.87
CA ILE A 31 18.13 13.79 1.09
C ILE A 31 17.92 12.62 2.05
N THR A 32 16.73 12.03 2.04
CA THR A 32 16.42 10.79 2.75
C THR A 32 16.44 9.64 1.74
N TRP A 33 17.26 8.63 1.99
CA TRP A 33 17.54 7.58 1.02
C TRP A 33 17.91 6.24 1.68
N ILE A 34 17.75 5.16 0.91
CA ILE A 34 18.21 3.82 1.28
C ILE A 34 19.66 3.68 0.86
N ARG A 35 20.55 3.53 1.85
CA ARG A 35 21.97 3.29 1.63
C ARG A 35 22.28 1.80 1.78
N ASN A 36 22.96 1.27 0.78
CA ASN A 36 23.66 -0.01 0.90
C ASN A 36 25.05 0.23 1.47
N GLY A 37 25.29 -0.13 2.73
CA GLY A 37 26.57 -0.06 3.43
C GLY A 37 27.57 -1.14 3.01
N GLY A 38 27.22 -1.99 2.04
CA GLY A 38 28.04 -3.10 1.57
C GLY A 38 27.59 -4.46 2.11
N SER A 39 28.28 -5.49 1.66
CA SER A 39 28.09 -6.86 2.16
C SER A 39 29.41 -7.40 2.70
N PHE A 40 29.41 -7.94 3.92
CA PHE A 40 30.57 -8.62 4.48
C PHE A 40 30.22 -10.10 4.72
N ASN A 41 31.22 -10.96 4.57
CA ASN A 41 31.07 -12.41 4.68
C ASN A 41 31.68 -12.88 6.00
N VAL A 42 30.89 -13.53 6.85
CA VAL A 42 31.34 -14.11 8.12
C VAL A 42 30.87 -15.55 8.13
N PHE A 43 31.81 -16.50 8.14
CA PHE A 43 31.54 -17.95 8.08
C PHE A 43 30.59 -18.38 6.93
N GLY A 44 30.74 -17.79 5.74
CA GLY A 44 29.93 -18.12 4.56
C GLY A 44 28.55 -17.47 4.51
N LEU A 45 28.15 -16.71 5.53
CA LEU A 45 26.93 -15.91 5.54
C LEU A 45 27.24 -14.50 5.02
N LYS A 46 26.55 -14.10 3.94
CA LYS A 46 26.63 -12.75 3.37
C LYS A 46 25.63 -11.83 4.07
N TRP A 47 26.14 -10.87 4.83
CA TRP A 47 25.32 -9.88 5.54
C TRP A 47 25.32 -8.57 4.78
N SER A 48 24.16 -8.14 4.27
CA SER A 48 23.99 -6.82 3.66
C SER A 48 23.59 -5.79 4.72
N HIS A 49 24.38 -4.72 4.87
CA HIS A 49 24.00 -3.58 5.72
C HIS A 49 23.13 -2.64 4.89
N LEU A 50 21.80 -2.72 5.02
CA LEU A 50 20.92 -1.68 4.50
C LEU A 50 20.59 -0.70 5.62
N SER A 51 20.52 0.58 5.30
CA SER A 51 20.04 1.61 6.23
C SER A 51 19.18 2.62 5.52
N VAL A 52 18.19 3.15 6.23
CA VAL A 52 17.51 4.39 5.82
C VAL A 52 18.20 5.52 6.56
N GLN A 53 18.66 6.54 5.84
CA GLN A 53 19.34 7.67 6.44
C GLN A 53 18.92 8.96 5.76
N GLN A 54 19.12 10.07 6.49
CA GLN A 54 19.02 11.40 5.94
C GLN A 54 20.37 12.09 6.03
N ASP A 55 20.80 12.67 4.92
CA ASP A 55 21.99 13.51 4.88
C ASP A 55 21.61 14.94 4.51
N ASP A 56 22.35 15.90 5.03
CA ASP A 56 22.42 17.23 4.46
C ASP A 56 23.45 17.22 3.30
N VAL A 57 23.01 17.53 2.08
CA VAL A 57 23.82 17.42 0.86
C VAL A 57 24.86 18.53 0.73
N VAL A 58 24.71 19.64 1.47
CA VAL A 58 25.63 20.79 1.40
C VAL A 58 26.80 20.59 2.35
N SER A 59 26.52 20.22 3.59
CA SER A 59 27.53 19.96 4.63
C SER A 59 28.10 18.53 4.58
N GLY A 60 27.41 17.61 3.90
CA GLY A 60 27.77 16.19 3.84
C GLY A 60 27.51 15.42 5.12
N LYS A 61 26.88 16.05 6.13
CA LYS A 61 26.60 15.41 7.43
C LYS A 61 25.38 14.50 7.34
N THR A 62 25.47 13.33 7.94
CA THR A 62 24.30 12.47 8.21
C THR A 62 23.54 13.05 9.42
N LEU A 63 22.27 13.38 9.22
CA LEU A 63 21.39 13.95 10.24
C LEU A 63 20.82 12.86 11.16
N TRP A 64 20.40 11.74 10.58
CA TRP A 64 19.98 10.55 11.31
C TRP A 64 20.10 9.30 10.42
N GLN A 65 20.15 8.12 11.06
CA GLN A 65 20.27 6.84 10.38
C GLN A 65 19.60 5.72 11.18
N HIS A 66 18.87 4.85 10.48
CA HIS A 66 18.31 3.60 11.00
C HIS A 66 18.83 2.41 10.21
N LYS A 67 19.41 1.43 10.90
CA LYS A 67 19.82 0.16 10.28
C LYS A 67 18.59 -0.71 10.01
N LEU A 68 18.50 -1.24 8.80
CA LEU A 68 17.46 -2.18 8.41
C LEU A 68 17.94 -3.61 8.67
N VAL A 69 17.09 -4.39 9.31
CA VAL A 69 17.31 -5.84 9.45
C VAL A 69 17.15 -6.50 8.08
N ALA A 70 17.95 -7.54 7.81
CA ALA A 70 17.83 -8.31 6.58
C ALA A 70 16.38 -8.82 6.37
N GLY A 71 15.89 -8.73 5.13
CA GLY A 71 14.53 -9.14 4.79
C GLY A 71 13.42 -8.18 5.25
N THR A 72 13.76 -6.98 5.74
CA THR A 72 12.78 -5.92 5.99
C THR A 72 12.10 -5.52 4.70
N ARG A 73 10.78 -5.57 4.68
CA ARG A 73 9.96 -5.05 3.58
C ARG A 73 9.58 -3.61 3.88
N LEU A 74 9.56 -2.79 2.84
CA LEU A 74 9.33 -1.35 2.93
C LEU A 74 8.06 -0.98 2.18
N GLY A 75 7.30 -0.02 2.71
CA GLY A 75 6.13 0.55 2.05
C GLY A 75 6.01 2.04 2.35
N MET A 76 5.90 2.87 1.32
CA MET A 76 5.68 4.31 1.49
C MET A 76 4.22 4.59 1.86
N ILE A 77 4.00 5.63 2.67
CA ILE A 77 2.70 6.26 2.87
C ILE A 77 2.85 7.74 2.59
N GLY A 78 2.22 8.20 1.50
CA GLY A 78 2.47 9.55 0.98
C GLY A 78 3.96 9.74 0.67
N GLU A 79 4.48 10.93 0.98
CA GLU A 79 5.85 11.33 0.67
C GLU A 79 6.78 11.33 1.90
N ASP A 80 6.20 11.31 3.11
CA ASP A 80 6.93 11.61 4.35
C ASP A 80 7.00 10.44 5.34
N GLN A 81 6.33 9.32 5.06
CA GLN A 81 6.26 8.19 5.99
C GLN A 81 6.67 6.90 5.31
N LEU A 82 7.46 6.10 6.02
CA LEU A 82 7.88 4.79 5.59
C LEU A 82 7.45 3.76 6.62
N VAL A 83 6.85 2.67 6.16
CA VAL A 83 6.54 1.50 6.97
C VAL A 83 7.64 0.47 6.78
N LEU A 84 8.12 -0.06 7.90
CA LEU A 84 9.14 -1.09 7.98
C LEU A 84 8.51 -2.35 8.56
N LEU A 85 8.50 -3.43 7.78
CA LEU A 85 8.02 -4.73 8.21
C LEU A 85 9.18 -5.73 8.25
N ALA A 86 9.64 -6.04 9.45
CA ALA A 86 10.68 -7.04 9.68
C ALA A 86 10.16 -8.45 9.36
N GLY A 87 11.08 -9.38 9.06
CA GLY A 87 10.74 -10.80 8.85
C GLY A 87 10.13 -11.48 10.09
N THR A 88 10.35 -10.92 11.28
CA THR A 88 9.71 -11.35 12.52
C THR A 88 8.25 -10.90 12.63
N GLY A 89 7.78 -10.03 11.73
CA GLY A 89 6.44 -9.44 11.74
C GLY A 89 6.32 -8.14 12.53
N ARG A 90 7.40 -7.67 13.15
CA ARG A 90 7.42 -6.34 13.75
C ARG A 90 7.18 -5.28 12.68
N LEU A 91 6.21 -4.41 12.93
CA LEU A 91 5.79 -3.31 12.08
C LEU A 91 6.13 -1.99 12.78
N ASP A 92 6.98 -1.19 12.15
CA ASP A 92 7.32 0.16 12.59
C ASP A 92 6.96 1.19 11.51
N ARG A 93 6.77 2.44 11.93
CA ARG A 93 6.58 3.60 11.07
C ARG A 93 7.72 4.59 11.31
N LEU A 94 8.39 5.01 10.25
CA LEU A 94 9.45 5.99 10.25
C LEU A 94 8.96 7.28 9.58
N ASP A 95 9.07 8.39 10.30
CA ASP A 95 8.92 9.72 9.74
C ASP A 95 10.21 10.12 9.01
N LEU A 96 10.12 10.31 7.69
CA LEU A 96 11.26 10.57 6.81
C LEU A 96 11.81 12.00 6.91
N ARG A 97 11.10 12.90 7.58
CA ARG A 97 11.56 14.28 7.81
C ARG A 97 12.37 14.38 9.09
N THR A 98 11.90 13.72 10.15
CA THR A 98 12.47 13.82 11.51
C THR A 98 13.35 12.64 11.89
N GLY A 99 13.26 11.52 11.16
CA GLY A 99 13.91 10.27 11.54
C GLY A 99 13.24 9.57 12.73
N LYS A 100 12.07 10.03 13.17
CA LYS A 100 11.38 9.44 14.32
C LYS A 100 10.80 8.07 13.94
N LEU A 101 11.31 7.02 14.58
CA LEU A 101 10.80 5.66 14.46
C LEU A 101 9.77 5.39 15.57
N ALA A 102 8.60 4.91 15.20
CA ALA A 102 7.53 4.54 16.13
C ALA A 102 7.07 3.11 15.87
N ALA A 103 6.96 2.31 16.93
CA ALA A 103 6.38 0.98 16.85
C ALA A 103 4.89 1.09 16.52
N VAL A 104 4.42 0.31 15.55
CA VAL A 104 3.00 0.23 15.19
C VAL A 104 2.39 -1.01 15.80
N GLY A 105 2.99 -2.18 15.56
CA GLY A 105 2.38 -3.44 15.94
C GLY A 105 3.13 -4.67 15.46
N GLN A 106 2.45 -5.81 15.55
CA GLN A 106 2.99 -7.12 15.21
C GLN A 106 2.05 -7.84 14.24
N ILE A 107 2.59 -8.25 13.10
CA ILE A 107 1.93 -9.12 12.13
C ILE A 107 2.36 -10.56 12.43
N ALA A 108 1.43 -11.51 12.33
CA ALA A 108 1.76 -12.93 12.49
C ALA A 108 2.75 -13.37 11.41
N THR A 109 3.81 -14.11 11.78
CA THR A 109 4.83 -14.58 10.83
C THR A 109 4.24 -15.46 9.73
N GLY A 110 3.18 -16.21 10.03
CA GLY A 110 2.41 -17.00 9.05
C GLY A 110 1.81 -16.14 7.92
N ASP A 111 1.47 -14.88 8.19
CA ASP A 111 0.96 -13.96 7.17
C ASP A 111 2.05 -13.51 6.19
N LEU A 112 3.31 -13.51 6.63
CA LEU A 112 4.46 -13.13 5.80
C LEU A 112 4.95 -14.26 4.90
N LYS A 113 4.49 -15.49 5.11
CA LYS A 113 4.89 -16.64 4.30
C LYS A 113 4.49 -16.40 2.84
N GLY A 114 5.48 -16.46 1.95
CA GLY A 114 5.31 -16.20 0.51
C GLY A 114 5.02 -14.74 0.14
N ALA A 115 5.20 -13.79 1.06
CA ALA A 115 5.00 -12.37 0.79
C ALA A 115 6.11 -11.81 -0.11
N THR A 116 5.72 -11.17 -1.21
CA THR A 116 6.64 -10.53 -2.17
C THR A 116 6.74 -9.03 -1.99
N SER A 117 5.67 -8.36 -1.56
CA SER A 117 5.63 -6.92 -1.37
C SER A 117 4.67 -6.54 -0.26
N ILE A 118 4.78 -5.30 0.22
CA ILE A 118 3.78 -4.70 1.08
C ILE A 118 3.31 -3.39 0.49
N TYR A 119 2.07 -3.04 0.77
CA TYR A 119 1.55 -1.68 0.57
C TYR A 119 0.98 -1.19 1.88
N ALA A 120 1.25 0.07 2.20
CA ALA A 120 0.72 0.72 3.38
C ALA A 120 -0.01 2.01 2.98
N PHE A 121 -1.08 2.31 3.68
CA PHE A 121 -1.90 3.50 3.48
C PHE A 121 -2.71 3.73 4.76
N HIS A 122 -3.23 4.94 4.97
CA HIS A 122 -3.98 5.24 6.18
C HIS A 122 -5.22 6.06 5.88
N ASP A 123 -6.11 6.11 6.86
CA ASP A 123 -7.08 7.18 7.01
C ASP A 123 -6.89 7.86 8.38
N SER A 124 -7.85 8.71 8.77
CA SER A 124 -7.83 9.39 10.06
C SER A 124 -7.71 8.45 11.27
N GLU A 125 -8.26 7.23 11.21
CA GLU A 125 -8.36 6.30 12.34
C GLU A 125 -7.41 5.10 12.25
N ASN A 126 -7.10 4.63 11.05
CA ASN A 126 -6.43 3.35 10.82
C ASN A 126 -5.20 3.49 9.93
N LEU A 127 -4.17 2.72 10.25
CA LEU A 127 -3.11 2.36 9.33
C LEU A 127 -3.41 0.98 8.76
N TYR A 128 -3.45 0.86 7.44
CA TYR A 128 -3.66 -0.40 6.75
C TYR A 128 -2.36 -0.91 6.15
N VAL A 129 -2.17 -2.23 6.20
CA VAL A 129 -1.04 -2.92 5.57
C VAL A 129 -1.57 -4.10 4.77
N ALA A 130 -1.33 -4.09 3.46
CA ALA A 130 -1.56 -5.22 2.57
C ALA A 130 -0.25 -5.99 2.40
N VAL A 131 -0.23 -7.26 2.83
CA VAL A 131 0.90 -8.17 2.65
C VAL A 131 0.64 -9.01 1.41
N ASN A 132 1.26 -8.65 0.30
CA ASN A 132 0.97 -9.23 -1.00
C ASN A 132 1.78 -10.47 -1.31
N ARG A 133 1.10 -11.44 -1.94
CA ARG A 133 1.66 -12.68 -2.47
C ARG A 133 1.52 -12.71 -3.99
N PRO A 134 2.34 -13.53 -4.68
CA PRO A 134 2.15 -13.78 -6.10
C PRO A 134 0.73 -14.25 -6.39
N ILE A 135 0.18 -13.79 -7.50
CA ILE A 135 -1.12 -14.22 -8.00
C ILE A 135 -0.94 -14.93 -9.33
N LYS A 136 -1.66 -16.04 -9.53
CA LYS A 136 -1.70 -16.75 -10.82
C LYS A 136 -2.96 -16.33 -11.58
N GLY A 137 -2.84 -16.06 -12.87
CA GLY A 137 -3.94 -15.67 -13.75
C GLY A 137 -3.98 -14.18 -14.08
N SER A 138 -4.90 -13.81 -14.96
CA SER A 138 -5.00 -12.45 -15.51
C SER A 138 -6.04 -11.62 -14.76
N TYR A 139 -5.54 -10.80 -13.84
CA TYR A 139 -6.33 -9.89 -13.01
C TYR A 139 -6.03 -8.45 -13.35
N TYR A 140 -7.07 -7.69 -13.66
CA TYR A 140 -6.99 -6.31 -14.09
C TYR A 140 -7.62 -5.40 -13.02
N SER A 141 -7.08 -4.18 -12.89
CA SER A 141 -7.71 -3.13 -12.11
C SER A 141 -8.98 -2.62 -12.81
N VAL A 142 -9.79 -1.87 -12.08
CA VAL A 142 -11.03 -1.27 -12.60
C VAL A 142 -10.81 0.14 -13.19
N ASN A 143 -9.58 0.47 -13.61
CA ASN A 143 -9.18 1.79 -14.12
C ASN A 143 -9.38 2.96 -13.13
N LEU A 144 -9.32 2.67 -11.82
CA LEU A 144 -9.26 3.65 -10.75
C LEU A 144 -7.92 3.58 -10.03
N HIS A 145 -7.57 4.65 -9.30
CA HIS A 145 -6.36 4.68 -8.51
C HIS A 145 -6.45 3.60 -7.43
N SER A 146 -5.64 2.56 -7.57
CA SER A 146 -5.79 1.35 -6.78
C SER A 146 -4.48 0.62 -6.57
N ILE A 147 -4.42 -0.13 -5.48
CA ILE A 147 -3.32 -1.04 -5.18
C ILE A 147 -3.83 -2.47 -5.23
N ARG A 148 -3.02 -3.39 -5.76
CA ARG A 148 -3.34 -4.82 -5.70
C ARG A 148 -3.31 -5.28 -4.25
N VAL A 149 -4.29 -6.08 -3.85
CA VAL A 149 -4.33 -6.80 -2.58
C VAL A 149 -4.56 -8.28 -2.86
N ASN A 150 -3.54 -9.10 -2.60
CA ASN A 150 -3.60 -10.54 -2.72
C ASN A 150 -2.84 -11.18 -1.55
N GLY A 151 -3.54 -11.44 -0.46
CA GLY A 151 -2.91 -11.74 0.81
C GLY A 151 -3.68 -11.18 2.00
N PRO A 152 -3.07 -11.19 3.19
CA PRO A 152 -3.60 -10.54 4.37
C PRO A 152 -3.64 -9.02 4.19
N LEU A 153 -4.82 -8.44 4.37
CA LEU A 153 -5.03 -7.01 4.60
C LEU A 153 -5.29 -6.83 6.09
N LEU A 154 -4.49 -5.99 6.74
CA LEU A 154 -4.54 -5.78 8.18
C LEU A 154 -4.79 -4.30 8.46
N ALA A 155 -5.54 -4.01 9.52
CA ALA A 155 -5.70 -2.64 10.02
C ALA A 155 -5.15 -2.53 11.44
N PHE A 156 -4.38 -1.48 11.68
CA PHE A 156 -3.86 -1.07 12.98
C PHE A 156 -4.49 0.25 13.38
N SER A 157 -4.61 0.51 14.67
CA SER A 157 -4.91 1.86 15.14
C SER A 157 -3.80 2.81 14.67
N ARG A 158 -4.15 3.99 14.16
CA ARG A 158 -3.14 4.98 13.78
C ARG A 158 -2.30 5.46 14.97
N ALA A 159 -2.90 5.40 16.17
CA ALA A 159 -2.28 5.71 17.46
C ALA A 159 -1.69 4.46 18.16
N ALA A 160 -1.64 3.30 17.49
CA ALA A 160 -1.02 2.12 18.08
C ALA A 160 0.45 2.38 18.40
N ALA A 161 0.88 1.84 19.53
CA ALA A 161 2.27 1.84 19.99
C ALA A 161 2.73 0.38 20.22
N GLY A 162 2.31 -0.54 19.35
CA GLY A 162 2.49 -1.98 19.52
C GLY A 162 1.15 -2.75 19.55
N GLY A 163 1.26 -4.08 19.59
CA GLY A 163 0.12 -4.99 19.67
C GLY A 163 -0.37 -5.55 18.33
N PRO A 164 -1.42 -6.38 18.35
CA PRO A 164 -1.99 -7.00 17.16
C PRO A 164 -2.79 -5.98 16.33
N PRO A 165 -3.07 -6.28 15.06
CA PRO A 165 -4.00 -5.51 14.25
C PRO A 165 -5.42 -5.53 14.86
N ARG A 166 -6.18 -4.43 14.69
CA ARG A 166 -7.62 -4.34 15.01
C ARG A 166 -8.41 -5.42 14.30
N TRP A 167 -8.07 -5.69 13.05
CA TRP A 167 -8.65 -6.77 12.26
C TRP A 167 -7.69 -7.24 11.17
N ARG A 168 -7.95 -8.45 10.68
CA ARG A 168 -7.24 -9.10 9.57
C ARG A 168 -8.26 -9.69 8.60
N LYS A 169 -8.09 -9.41 7.30
CA LYS A 169 -8.90 -9.98 6.23
C LYS A 169 -8.01 -10.61 5.17
N GLN A 170 -8.22 -11.88 4.87
CA GLN A 170 -7.61 -12.50 3.70
C GLN A 170 -8.36 -12.03 2.45
N VAL A 171 -7.63 -11.47 1.49
CA VAL A 171 -8.15 -11.00 0.20
C VAL A 171 -7.49 -11.83 -0.91
N ALA A 172 -8.27 -12.20 -1.93
CA ALA A 172 -7.81 -13.00 -3.05
C ALA A 172 -7.93 -12.21 -4.36
N GLY A 173 -6.82 -11.60 -4.78
CA GLY A 173 -6.69 -11.01 -6.12
C GLY A 173 -7.54 -9.80 -6.46
N LEU A 174 -7.95 -9.01 -5.46
CA LEU A 174 -8.71 -7.78 -5.70
C LEU A 174 -7.78 -6.56 -5.73
N ASN A 175 -8.22 -5.44 -6.31
CA ASN A 175 -7.51 -4.16 -6.19
C ASN A 175 -8.30 -3.25 -5.25
N LEU A 176 -7.66 -2.73 -4.22
CA LEU A 176 -8.27 -1.75 -3.33
C LEU A 176 -8.24 -0.38 -4.01
N VAL A 177 -9.42 0.20 -4.20
CA VAL A 177 -9.59 1.57 -4.69
C VAL A 177 -9.25 2.54 -3.57
N LEU A 178 -8.36 3.50 -3.85
CA LEU A 178 -7.92 4.51 -2.87
C LEU A 178 -8.63 5.86 -3.06
N ASP A 179 -9.37 6.03 -4.15
CA ASP A 179 -10.23 7.20 -4.36
C ASP A 179 -11.16 7.41 -3.17
N LYS A 180 -11.19 8.65 -2.66
CA LYS A 180 -12.00 9.05 -1.50
C LYS A 180 -11.78 8.19 -0.24
N LEU A 181 -10.64 7.52 -0.11
CA LEU A 181 -10.34 6.65 1.03
C LEU A 181 -10.58 7.41 2.34
N GLU A 182 -10.04 8.60 2.54
CA GLU A 182 -10.21 9.37 3.79
C GLU A 182 -11.67 9.60 4.21
N HIS A 183 -12.59 9.72 3.24
CA HIS A 183 -13.99 10.06 3.50
C HIS A 183 -14.94 8.86 3.44
N ALA A 184 -14.56 7.79 2.75
CA ALA A 184 -15.40 6.62 2.60
C ALA A 184 -15.42 5.80 3.91
N PRO A 185 -16.60 5.35 4.38
CA PRO A 185 -16.69 4.46 5.54
C PRO A 185 -16.29 3.01 5.23
N LEU A 186 -16.14 2.68 3.94
CA LEU A 186 -15.83 1.35 3.44
C LEU A 186 -14.51 1.33 2.67
N LEU A 187 -13.80 0.20 2.72
CA LEU A 187 -12.75 -0.15 1.77
C LEU A 187 -13.40 -0.83 0.57
N LEU A 188 -13.30 -0.22 -0.62
CA LEU A 188 -13.82 -0.79 -1.84
C LEU A 188 -12.72 -1.54 -2.59
N LEU A 189 -12.86 -2.86 -2.69
CA LEU A 189 -11.99 -3.71 -3.48
C LEU A 189 -12.71 -4.16 -4.74
N ALA A 190 -12.05 -4.03 -5.88
CA ALA A 190 -12.59 -4.48 -7.14
C ALA A 190 -11.48 -5.02 -8.08
N SER A 191 -11.81 -6.05 -8.83
CA SER A 191 -10.95 -6.55 -9.90
C SER A 191 -11.77 -7.15 -11.01
N ARG A 192 -11.18 -7.20 -12.20
CA ARG A 192 -11.68 -7.98 -13.30
C ARG A 192 -10.77 -9.18 -13.50
N GLN A 193 -11.34 -10.36 -13.58
CA GLN A 193 -10.60 -11.59 -13.82
C GLN A 193 -11.01 -12.14 -15.18
N TYR A 194 -10.04 -12.37 -16.07
CA TYR A 194 -10.31 -13.09 -17.31
C TYR A 194 -10.45 -14.58 -17.01
N LEU A 195 -11.55 -15.17 -17.47
CA LEU A 195 -11.85 -16.60 -17.33
C LEU A 195 -12.06 -17.22 -18.71
N ARG A 196 -11.61 -18.47 -18.82
CA ARG A 196 -11.83 -19.32 -19.99
C ARG A 196 -12.36 -20.67 -19.51
N GLU A 197 -13.59 -20.97 -19.88
CA GLU A 197 -14.25 -22.24 -19.61
C GLU A 197 -14.60 -22.89 -20.94
N GLY A 198 -13.76 -23.84 -21.37
CA GLY A 198 -13.82 -24.40 -22.72
C GLY A 198 -13.64 -23.33 -23.80
N ASN A 199 -14.70 -23.10 -24.59
CA ASN A 199 -14.76 -22.08 -25.63
C ASN A 199 -15.31 -20.73 -25.16
N LEU A 200 -15.93 -20.68 -23.98
CA LEU A 200 -16.45 -19.43 -23.43
C LEU A 200 -15.30 -18.62 -22.83
N ARG A 201 -15.18 -17.37 -23.28
CA ARG A 201 -14.21 -16.40 -22.79
C ARG A 201 -14.97 -15.21 -22.26
N TYR A 202 -14.79 -14.89 -20.98
CA TYR A 202 -15.49 -13.79 -20.36
C TYR A 202 -14.66 -13.15 -19.25
N TYR A 203 -15.03 -11.94 -18.88
CA TYR A 203 -14.45 -11.25 -17.73
C TYR A 203 -15.44 -11.32 -16.57
N LEU A 204 -14.96 -11.75 -15.42
CA LEU A 204 -15.70 -11.73 -14.17
C LEU A 204 -15.31 -10.48 -13.38
N LEU A 205 -16.27 -9.59 -13.15
CA LEU A 205 -16.10 -8.48 -12.22
C LEU A 205 -16.34 -9.01 -10.81
N LYS A 206 -15.36 -8.82 -9.93
CA LYS A 206 -15.45 -9.10 -8.50
C LYS A 206 -15.36 -7.79 -7.73
N LEU A 207 -16.28 -7.59 -6.79
CA LEU A 207 -16.33 -6.42 -5.91
C LEU A 207 -16.56 -6.88 -4.48
N GLN A 208 -15.82 -6.29 -3.54
CA GLN A 208 -16.05 -6.43 -2.11
C GLN A 208 -15.97 -5.06 -1.44
N ALA A 209 -16.94 -4.76 -0.58
CA ALA A 209 -16.90 -3.58 0.28
C ALA A 209 -16.71 -4.05 1.72
N LEU A 210 -15.60 -3.63 2.34
CA LEU A 210 -15.29 -3.95 3.73
C LEU A 210 -15.57 -2.75 4.63
N ASP A 211 -16.15 -3.00 5.79
CA ASP A 211 -16.24 -2.03 6.87
C ASP A 211 -14.84 -1.71 7.40
N LYS A 212 -14.45 -0.43 7.40
CA LYS A 212 -13.09 -0.01 7.79
C LYS A 212 -12.75 -0.29 9.25
N ARG A 213 -13.75 -0.24 10.14
CA ARG A 213 -13.55 -0.41 11.58
C ARG A 213 -13.42 -1.87 11.96
N THR A 214 -14.13 -2.75 11.28
CA THR A 214 -14.26 -4.16 11.66
C THR A 214 -13.63 -5.15 10.66
N GLY A 215 -13.34 -4.71 9.44
CA GLY A 215 -12.87 -5.58 8.35
C GLY A 215 -13.94 -6.52 7.80
N GLN A 216 -15.19 -6.40 8.26
CA GLN A 216 -16.30 -7.26 7.83
C GLN A 216 -16.74 -6.92 6.41
N VAL A 217 -17.07 -7.94 5.62
CA VAL A 217 -17.66 -7.75 4.29
C VAL A 217 -19.09 -7.25 4.47
N ARG A 218 -19.38 -6.04 3.98
CA ARG A 218 -20.73 -5.44 3.99
C ARG A 218 -21.47 -5.71 2.69
N ALA A 219 -20.74 -5.83 1.59
CA ALA A 219 -21.30 -6.17 0.29
C ALA A 219 -20.27 -6.92 -0.54
N SER A 220 -20.75 -7.82 -1.40
CA SER A 220 -19.96 -8.49 -2.41
C SER A 220 -20.78 -8.70 -3.66
N LEU A 221 -20.14 -8.61 -4.82
CA LEU A 221 -20.74 -8.88 -6.12
C LEU A 221 -19.72 -9.63 -6.97
N GLU A 222 -20.19 -10.70 -7.61
CA GLU A 222 -19.48 -11.36 -8.69
C GLU A 222 -20.43 -11.45 -9.89
N THR A 223 -20.06 -10.87 -11.02
CA THR A 223 -20.92 -10.87 -12.21
C THR A 223 -20.08 -10.82 -13.48
N PRO A 224 -20.44 -11.59 -14.53
CA PRO A 224 -19.85 -11.40 -15.84
C PRO A 224 -20.00 -9.95 -16.28
N SER A 225 -18.90 -9.30 -16.68
CA SER A 225 -18.94 -7.93 -17.17
C SER A 225 -17.93 -7.74 -18.29
N ASN A 226 -18.48 -7.49 -19.49
CA ASN A 226 -17.72 -7.08 -20.66
C ASN A 226 -17.40 -5.58 -20.66
N TYR A 227 -17.75 -4.84 -19.59
CA TYR A 227 -17.46 -3.41 -19.48
C TYR A 227 -16.11 -3.19 -18.83
N TRP A 228 -15.28 -2.35 -19.48
CA TRP A 228 -13.85 -2.36 -19.23
C TRP A 228 -13.32 -1.26 -18.32
N SER A 229 -14.07 -0.17 -18.16
CA SER A 229 -13.55 1.06 -17.55
C SER A 229 -14.56 1.70 -16.60
N PHE A 230 -14.42 1.41 -15.31
CA PHE A 230 -14.99 2.31 -14.32
C PHE A 230 -14.13 3.57 -14.29
N ASN A 231 -14.75 4.73 -14.45
CA ASN A 231 -14.06 6.02 -14.59
C ASN A 231 -14.33 6.96 -13.42
N GLY A 232 -15.13 6.54 -12.44
CA GLY A 232 -15.35 7.34 -11.25
C GLY A 232 -15.92 6.56 -10.08
N LEU A 233 -15.54 7.02 -8.89
CA LEU A 233 -16.15 6.67 -7.62
C LEU A 233 -16.92 7.87 -7.10
N ARG A 234 -18.23 7.73 -6.89
CA ARG A 234 -19.08 8.76 -6.31
C ARG A 234 -19.45 8.36 -4.89
N LEU A 235 -19.24 9.27 -3.96
CA LEU A 235 -19.64 9.11 -2.56
C LEU A 235 -20.65 10.22 -2.26
N ASN A 236 -21.84 9.83 -1.83
CA ASN A 236 -22.87 10.75 -1.35
C ASN A 236 -23.23 10.33 0.09
N LEU A 237 -22.76 11.11 1.06
CA LEU A 237 -23.00 10.83 2.48
C LEU A 237 -24.42 11.21 2.92
N ALA A 238 -25.04 12.20 2.28
CA ALA A 238 -26.41 12.62 2.56
C ALA A 238 -27.42 11.53 2.16
N GLU A 239 -27.26 10.99 0.95
CA GLU A 239 -28.08 9.89 0.42
C GLU A 239 -27.52 8.49 0.77
N LYS A 240 -26.43 8.44 1.53
CA LYS A 240 -25.80 7.22 2.06
C LYS A 240 -25.53 6.15 0.99
N TYR A 241 -24.87 6.55 -0.10
CA TYR A 241 -24.43 5.62 -1.13
C TYR A 241 -22.99 5.84 -1.61
N LEU A 242 -22.41 4.74 -2.09
CA LEU A 242 -21.16 4.70 -2.85
C LEU A 242 -21.46 4.10 -4.22
N GLU A 243 -21.12 4.80 -5.30
CA GLU A 243 -21.39 4.37 -6.67
C GLU A 243 -20.09 4.27 -7.47
N LEU A 244 -19.89 3.09 -8.07
CA LEU A 244 -18.86 2.84 -9.06
C LEU A 244 -19.49 3.03 -10.45
N GLY A 245 -19.02 4.03 -11.19
CA GLY A 245 -19.57 4.42 -12.49
C GLY A 245 -18.65 4.08 -13.66
N SER A 246 -19.23 3.57 -14.74
CA SER A 246 -18.65 3.50 -16.08
C SER A 246 -19.64 4.10 -17.07
N TYR A 247 -19.28 4.15 -18.36
CA TYR A 247 -20.16 4.66 -19.41
C TYR A 247 -21.47 3.84 -19.52
N ASN A 248 -21.38 2.50 -19.48
CA ASN A 248 -22.51 1.59 -19.71
C ASN A 248 -23.01 0.84 -18.47
N GLN A 249 -22.34 0.99 -17.32
CA GLN A 249 -22.68 0.27 -16.09
C GLN A 249 -22.48 1.16 -14.87
N ARG A 250 -23.44 1.13 -13.95
CA ARG A 250 -23.31 1.73 -12.61
C ARG A 250 -23.58 0.66 -11.56
N ILE A 251 -22.73 0.59 -10.56
CA ILE A 251 -22.90 -0.30 -9.40
C ILE A 251 -22.99 0.60 -8.18
N ARG A 252 -24.14 0.60 -7.52
CA ARG A 252 -24.40 1.43 -6.34
C ARG A 252 -24.55 0.56 -5.11
N LEU A 253 -23.74 0.85 -4.09
CA LEU A 253 -23.86 0.35 -2.74
C LEU A 253 -24.68 1.35 -1.94
N ASN A 254 -25.90 0.99 -1.58
CA ASN A 254 -26.77 1.79 -0.71
C ASN A 254 -26.72 1.22 0.71
N VAL A 255 -26.97 2.07 1.71
CA VAL A 255 -27.32 1.59 3.06
C VAL A 255 -28.69 0.93 2.99
N GLY A 256 -28.70 -0.40 2.82
CA GLY A 256 -29.91 -1.21 2.92
C GLY A 256 -30.14 -1.67 4.35
N GLY A 257 -31.36 -1.50 4.86
CA GLY A 257 -31.86 -2.48 5.83
C GLY A 257 -31.85 -3.86 5.16
N GLN A 258 -31.47 -4.91 5.88
CA GLN A 258 -31.23 -6.25 5.31
C GLN A 258 -32.28 -6.67 4.29
N GLN A 259 -31.96 -6.56 3.00
CA GLN A 259 -32.63 -7.32 1.95
C GLN A 259 -31.54 -7.86 1.03
N ARG A 260 -31.45 -9.19 1.01
CA ARG A 260 -30.61 -9.94 0.08
C ARG A 260 -30.96 -9.50 -1.33
N ALA A 261 -30.02 -8.89 -2.05
CA ALA A 261 -30.17 -8.63 -3.46
C ALA A 261 -30.23 -9.97 -4.20
N SER A 262 -31.43 -10.41 -4.56
CA SER A 262 -31.64 -11.44 -5.56
C SER A 262 -31.46 -10.81 -6.93
N VAL A 263 -30.38 -11.19 -7.61
CA VAL A 263 -30.28 -10.99 -9.05
C VAL A 263 -31.22 -12.04 -9.67
N LYS A 264 -32.37 -11.60 -10.21
CA LYS A 264 -33.16 -12.48 -11.08
C LYS A 264 -32.44 -12.59 -12.44
N PRO A 265 -32.48 -13.79 -13.06
CA PRO A 265 -31.84 -14.06 -14.35
C PRO A 265 -32.41 -13.19 -15.47
#